data_AF-A0A8J4UBL4-F1
#
_entry.id   AF-A0A8J4UBL4-F1
#
_cell.length_a   1.000
_cell.length_b   1.000
_cell.length_c   1.000
_cell.angle_alpha   90.00
_cell.angle_beta   90.00
_cell.angle_gamma   90.00
#
_symmetry.space_group_name_H-M   'P 1'
#
loop_
_entity.id
_entity.type
_entity.pdbx_description
1 polymer ?
#
loop_
_entity_poly.entity_id
_entity_poly.type
_entity_poly.pdbx_seq_one_letter_code
_entity_poly.pdbx_strand_id
1 'polypeptide(L)'
;GAENKIGWAFGLGLERLAMVLFGIPDIRLFWSKDKRFLNQFRLTNINDPVTFQALSKYPPLFNDISFWVPTGGYVENDFYDLVRSIGGDLVEKVTLQDHFTHPKTRKVSHCYRIVYRHMERTLSQEEVRLIHQAIEQAAERELG
;
A
#
# COMPACT_ATOMS: atom_id res chain seq x y z
N GLY A 1 -24.69 -30.94 14.65
CA GLY A 1 -24.95 -29.54 14.24
C GLY A 1 -26.29 -29.11 14.79
N ALA A 2 -26.67 -27.82 14.71
CA ALA A 2 -28.02 -27.40 15.10
C ALA A 2 -29.01 -27.79 13.99
N GLU A 3 -29.72 -28.91 14.17
CA GLU A 3 -30.46 -29.58 13.10
C GLU A 3 -31.80 -28.90 12.71
N ASN A 4 -32.30 -27.95 13.51
CA ASN A 4 -33.60 -27.29 13.30
C ASN A 4 -33.55 -25.75 13.39
N LYS A 5 -32.59 -25.09 12.74
CA LYS A 5 -32.56 -23.61 12.65
C LYS A 5 -32.19 -23.11 11.26
N ILE A 6 -32.84 -22.02 10.85
CA ILE A 6 -32.42 -21.16 9.73
C ILE A 6 -31.75 -19.94 10.35
N GLY A 7 -30.55 -19.59 9.86
CA GLY A 7 -29.79 -18.44 10.33
C GLY A 7 -29.21 -17.66 9.16
N TRP A 8 -29.02 -16.36 9.36
CA TRP A 8 -28.31 -15.48 8.44
C TRP A 8 -27.05 -14.97 9.11
N ALA A 9 -26.01 -14.75 8.31
CA ALA A 9 -24.77 -14.13 8.74
C ALA A 9 -24.38 -13.06 7.72
N PHE A 10 -23.84 -11.94 8.21
CA PHE A 10 -23.24 -10.91 7.38
C PHE A 10 -21.91 -10.48 7.98
N GLY A 11 -20.98 -10.07 7.11
CA GLY A 11 -19.70 -9.49 7.48
C GLY A 11 -19.59 -8.11 6.83
N LEU A 12 -19.13 -7.13 7.60
CA LEU A 12 -18.90 -5.77 7.14
C LEU A 12 -17.43 -5.42 7.30
N GLY A 13 -16.82 -4.90 6.25
CA GLY A 13 -15.48 -4.31 6.33
C GLY A 13 -15.58 -2.90 6.90
N LEU A 14 -15.19 -2.72 8.17
CA LEU A 14 -15.34 -1.46 8.88
C LEU A 14 -14.53 -0.33 8.23
N GLU A 15 -13.31 -0.62 7.76
CA GLU A 15 -12.45 0.34 7.07
C GLU A 15 -13.10 0.83 5.78
N ARG A 16 -13.69 -0.09 5.00
CA ARG A 16 -14.37 0.27 3.75
C ARG A 16 -15.60 1.13 4.02
N LEU A 17 -16.39 0.79 5.04
CA LEU A 17 -17.56 1.58 5.42
C LEU A 17 -17.14 2.97 5.92
N ALA A 18 -16.13 3.06 6.77
CA ALA A 18 -15.60 4.32 7.30
C ALA A 18 -15.01 5.22 6.20
N MET A 19 -14.28 4.65 5.24
CA MET A 19 -13.74 5.41 4.10
C MET A 19 -14.85 6.06 3.28
N VAL A 20 -15.95 5.35 3.02
CA VAL A 20 -17.10 5.89 2.29
C VAL A 20 -17.88 6.89 3.14
N LEU A 21 -18.19 6.55 4.39
CA LEU A 21 -19.02 7.36 5.28
C LEU A 21 -18.37 8.69 5.64
N PHE A 22 -17.07 8.67 5.93
CA PHE A 22 -16.33 9.84 6.41
C PHE A 22 -15.46 10.49 5.34
N GLY A 23 -15.40 9.94 4.12
CA GLY A 23 -14.58 10.48 3.03
C GLY A 23 -13.07 10.33 3.25
N ILE A 24 -12.65 9.27 3.95
CA ILE A 24 -11.22 9.00 4.23
C ILE A 24 -10.56 8.44 2.97
N PRO A 25 -9.52 9.10 2.42
CA PRO A 25 -8.98 8.77 1.09
C PRO A 25 -8.00 7.59 1.09
N ASP A 26 -7.45 7.22 2.25
CA ASP A 26 -6.39 6.20 2.35
C ASP A 26 -6.56 5.39 3.64
N ILE A 27 -6.52 4.06 3.53
CA ILE A 27 -6.67 3.12 4.65
C ILE A 27 -5.54 3.24 5.66
N ARG A 28 -4.34 3.69 5.25
CA ARG A 28 -3.19 3.89 6.14
C ARG A 28 -3.47 4.93 7.22
N LEU A 29 -4.41 5.84 7.00
CA LEU A 29 -4.80 6.84 8.00
C LEU A 29 -5.38 6.21 9.28
N PHE A 30 -6.02 5.02 9.19
CA PHE A 30 -6.51 4.32 10.37
C PHE A 30 -5.39 3.85 11.32
N TRP A 31 -4.17 3.73 10.82
CA TRP A 31 -2.98 3.33 11.57
C TRP A 31 -2.07 4.51 11.94
N SER A 32 -2.39 5.71 11.47
CA SER A 32 -1.62 6.93 11.76
C SER A 32 -1.80 7.38 13.22
N LYS A 33 -0.72 7.90 13.80
CA LYS A 33 -0.74 8.51 15.15
C LYS A 33 -0.88 10.03 15.10
N ASP A 34 -1.14 10.59 13.92
CA ASP A 34 -1.28 12.01 13.71
C ASP A 34 -2.51 12.56 14.45
N LYS A 35 -2.27 13.43 15.43
CA LYS A 35 -3.33 14.10 16.19
C LYS A 35 -4.28 14.90 15.28
N ARG A 36 -3.81 15.40 14.13
CA ARG A 36 -4.65 16.12 13.15
C ARG A 36 -5.72 15.24 12.53
N PHE A 37 -5.46 13.94 12.39
CA PHE A 37 -6.46 12.95 11.97
C PHE A 37 -7.32 12.54 13.17
N LEU A 38 -6.68 12.07 14.26
CA LEU A 38 -7.37 11.49 15.41
C LEU A 38 -8.35 12.47 16.09
N ASN A 39 -8.01 13.76 16.15
CA ASN A 39 -8.86 14.76 16.78
C ASN A 39 -10.16 15.05 16.00
N GLN A 40 -10.21 14.77 14.69
CA GLN A 40 -11.43 15.00 13.89
C GLN A 40 -12.57 14.05 14.29
N PHE A 41 -12.22 12.89 14.86
CA PHE A 41 -13.19 11.85 15.26
C PHE A 41 -13.43 11.83 16.79
N ARG A 42 -12.87 12.78 17.54
CA ARG A 42 -13.17 12.97 18.97
C ARG A 42 -14.42 13.82 19.13
N LEU A 43 -15.57 13.18 18.97
CA LEU A 43 -16.89 13.80 19.07
C LEU A 43 -17.44 13.69 20.50
N THR A 44 -18.39 14.57 20.84
CA THR A 44 -19.09 14.47 22.13
C THR A 44 -20.21 13.42 22.07
N ASN A 45 -20.89 13.31 20.92
CA ASN A 45 -21.88 12.27 20.64
C ASN A 45 -21.44 11.42 19.44
N ILE A 46 -21.67 10.10 19.51
CA ILE A 46 -21.36 9.15 18.42
C ILE A 46 -22.16 9.39 17.13
N ASN A 47 -23.29 10.10 17.22
CA ASN A 47 -24.17 10.40 16.08
C ASN A 47 -23.88 11.78 15.46
N ASP A 48 -22.93 12.55 16.00
CA ASP A 48 -22.58 13.84 15.43
C ASP A 48 -21.99 13.61 14.02
N PRO A 49 -22.44 14.36 13.00
CA PRO A 49 -21.93 14.20 11.65
C PRO A 49 -20.46 14.63 11.60
N VAL A 50 -19.61 13.75 11.07
CA VAL A 50 -18.20 14.03 10.84
C VAL A 50 -17.84 13.73 9.40
N THR A 51 -17.13 14.66 8.77
CA THR A 51 -16.52 14.46 7.46
C THR A 51 -15.04 14.74 7.62
N PHE A 52 -14.20 13.80 7.15
CA PHE A 52 -12.77 13.96 7.18
C PHE A 52 -12.36 15.20 6.38
N GLN A 53 -11.60 16.07 7.03
CA GLN A 53 -10.91 17.18 6.39
C GLN A 53 -9.51 16.72 6.00
N ALA A 54 -9.27 16.73 4.68
CA ALA A 54 -7.99 16.31 4.13
C ALA A 54 -6.83 17.12 4.72
N LEU A 55 -5.82 16.39 5.20
CA LEU A 55 -4.56 16.99 5.63
C LEU A 55 -3.78 17.47 4.40
N SER A 56 -2.95 18.50 4.57
CA SER A 56 -2.05 18.99 3.53
C SER A 56 -1.24 17.83 2.96
N LYS A 57 -1.40 17.56 1.66
CA LYS A 57 -0.77 16.41 1.00
C LYS A 57 0.69 16.71 0.73
N TYR A 58 1.56 15.88 1.28
CA TYR A 58 2.99 15.89 0.98
C TYR A 58 3.24 15.44 -0.47
N PRO A 59 4.26 15.94 -1.18
CA PRO A 59 4.54 15.51 -2.55
C PRO A 59 4.97 14.04 -2.58
N PRO A 60 4.48 13.24 -3.55
CA PRO A 60 4.94 11.87 -3.73
C PRO A 60 6.27 11.85 -4.48
N LEU A 61 7.07 10.81 -4.24
CA LEU A 61 8.27 10.49 -5.01
C LEU A 61 8.04 9.19 -5.77
N PHE A 62 8.54 9.10 -7.00
CA PHE A 62 8.30 7.99 -7.91
C PHE A 62 9.62 7.40 -8.35
N ASN A 63 9.80 6.09 -8.11
CA ASN A 63 10.92 5.34 -8.65
C ASN A 63 10.40 4.08 -9.33
N ASP A 64 11.02 3.75 -10.46
CA ASP A 64 10.73 2.53 -11.21
C ASP A 64 11.84 1.51 -10.98
N ILE A 65 11.47 0.25 -10.81
CA ILE A 65 12.40 -0.86 -10.65
C ILE A 65 12.05 -1.93 -11.68
N SER A 66 13.06 -2.42 -12.38
CA SER A 66 12.90 -3.49 -13.37
C SER A 66 13.85 -4.63 -13.07
N PHE A 67 13.36 -5.86 -13.17
CA PHE A 67 14.19 -7.05 -12.99
C PHE A 67 13.66 -8.20 -13.85
N TRP A 68 14.57 -9.14 -14.15
CA TRP A 68 14.23 -10.38 -14.83
C TRP A 68 13.54 -11.32 -13.86
N VAL A 69 12.38 -11.82 -14.25
CA VAL A 69 11.59 -12.75 -13.45
C VAL A 69 12.22 -14.16 -13.54
N PRO A 70 12.36 -14.88 -12.42
CA PRO A 70 12.88 -16.24 -12.41
C PRO A 70 11.92 -17.20 -13.13
N THR A 71 12.46 -18.19 -13.83
CA THR A 71 11.73 -19.11 -14.70
C THR A 71 10.81 -20.13 -13.99
N GLY A 72 10.54 -19.97 -12.70
CA GLY A 72 9.63 -20.87 -11.97
C GLY A 72 9.17 -20.30 -10.64
N GLY A 73 7.90 -19.86 -10.58
CA GLY A 73 7.20 -19.61 -9.32
C GLY A 73 7.03 -18.17 -8.88
N TYR A 74 7.45 -17.17 -9.68
CA TYR A 74 7.22 -15.77 -9.33
C TYR A 74 5.74 -15.39 -9.42
N VAL A 75 5.21 -14.82 -8.34
CA VAL A 75 3.89 -14.18 -8.30
C VAL A 75 4.09 -12.70 -7.97
N GLU A 76 3.34 -11.80 -8.60
CA GLU A 76 3.48 -10.35 -8.35
C GLU A 76 3.34 -9.97 -6.86
N ASN A 77 2.52 -10.73 -6.13
CA ASN A 77 2.33 -10.55 -4.69
C ASN A 77 3.61 -10.75 -3.90
N ASP A 78 4.54 -11.60 -4.34
CA ASP A 78 5.82 -11.81 -3.67
C ASP A 78 6.62 -10.49 -3.64
N PHE A 79 6.58 -9.75 -4.75
CA PHE A 79 7.21 -8.43 -4.82
C PHE A 79 6.43 -7.36 -4.06
N TYR A 80 5.10 -7.40 -4.07
CA TYR A 80 4.29 -6.48 -3.26
C TYR A 80 4.57 -6.66 -1.76
N ASP A 81 4.69 -7.90 -1.29
CA ASP A 81 5.00 -8.23 0.10
C ASP A 81 6.43 -7.82 0.48
N LEU A 82 7.41 -8.07 -0.40
CA LEU A 82 8.79 -7.63 -0.21
C LEU A 82 8.90 -6.10 -0.09
N VAL A 83 8.25 -5.36 -1.00
CA VAL A 83 8.23 -3.89 -0.96
C VAL A 83 7.53 -3.39 0.30
N ARG A 84 6.45 -4.03 0.74
CA ARG A 84 5.74 -3.68 1.98
C ARG A 84 6.56 -3.99 3.24
N SER A 85 7.30 -5.10 3.24
CA SER A 85 8.18 -5.49 4.34
C SER A 85 9.30 -4.47 4.57
N ILE A 86 9.90 -3.96 3.49
CA ILE A 86 11.04 -3.02 3.57
C ILE A 86 10.57 -1.57 3.67
N GLY A 87 9.62 -1.17 2.83
CA GLY A 87 9.17 0.22 2.71
C GLY A 87 8.06 0.60 3.68
N GLY A 88 7.33 -0.37 4.24
CA GLY A 88 6.25 -0.14 5.20
C GLY A 88 5.23 0.90 4.76
N ASP A 89 4.94 1.84 5.65
CA ASP A 89 3.97 2.92 5.42
C ASP A 89 4.46 4.03 4.48
N LEU A 90 5.76 4.05 4.15
CA LEU A 90 6.32 5.00 3.17
C LEU A 90 5.83 4.67 1.76
N VAL A 91 5.49 3.41 1.50
CA VAL A 91 4.98 2.96 0.20
C VAL A 91 3.48 3.19 0.14
N GLU A 92 3.08 4.12 -0.73
CA GLU A 92 1.68 4.38 -1.04
C GLU A 92 1.12 3.32 -1.98
N LYS A 93 1.84 3.06 -3.08
CA LYS A 93 1.36 2.20 -4.14
C LYS A 93 2.53 1.53 -4.85
N VAL A 94 2.33 0.28 -5.26
CA VAL A 94 3.16 -0.43 -6.22
C VAL A 94 2.28 -0.80 -7.41
N THR A 95 2.77 -0.58 -8.62
CA THR A 95 2.04 -0.92 -9.86
C THR A 95 2.97 -1.51 -10.89
N LEU A 96 2.59 -2.65 -11.47
CA LEU A 96 3.23 -3.14 -12.69
C LEU A 96 2.94 -2.16 -13.83
N GLN A 97 3.99 -1.55 -14.38
CA GLN A 97 3.91 -0.61 -15.49
C GLN A 97 4.11 -1.30 -16.83
N ASP A 98 5.05 -2.23 -16.89
CA ASP A 98 5.43 -2.91 -18.13
C ASP A 98 5.82 -4.36 -17.87
N HIS A 99 5.57 -5.20 -18.89
CA HIS A 99 6.05 -6.57 -18.95
C HIS A 99 6.66 -6.80 -20.34
N PHE A 100 7.87 -7.34 -20.36
CA PHE A 100 8.61 -7.58 -21.59
C PHE A 100 9.14 -9.01 -21.63
N THR A 101 8.90 -9.72 -22.74
CA THR A 101 9.52 -11.03 -22.98
C THR A 101 10.61 -10.91 -24.02
N HIS A 102 11.85 -11.22 -23.63
CA HIS A 102 12.98 -11.15 -24.53
C HIS A 102 12.92 -12.26 -25.59
N PRO A 103 13.02 -11.96 -26.90
CA PRO A 103 12.72 -12.91 -27.97
C PRO A 103 13.70 -14.09 -28.06
N LYS A 104 14.98 -13.88 -27.74
CA LYS A 104 16.02 -14.93 -27.83
C LYS A 104 16.12 -15.80 -26.58
N THR A 105 16.21 -15.16 -25.41
CA THR A 105 16.39 -15.83 -24.12
C THR A 105 15.08 -16.31 -23.49
N ARG A 106 13.93 -15.87 -24.00
CA ARG A 106 12.59 -16.10 -23.43
C ARG A 106 12.44 -15.65 -21.97
N LYS A 107 13.38 -14.85 -21.46
CA LYS A 107 13.28 -14.25 -20.12
C LYS A 107 12.19 -13.19 -20.11
N VAL A 108 11.43 -13.16 -19.02
CA VAL A 108 10.42 -12.14 -18.76
C VAL A 108 11.03 -11.07 -17.86
N SER A 109 10.82 -9.80 -18.17
CA SER A 109 11.19 -8.65 -17.35
C SER A 109 9.92 -7.95 -16.90
N HIS A 110 9.83 -7.63 -15.63
CA HIS A 110 8.76 -6.78 -15.09
C HIS A 110 9.34 -5.41 -14.73
N CYS A 111 8.58 -4.35 -14.98
CA CYS A 111 8.87 -3.00 -14.51
C CYS A 111 7.76 -2.54 -13.58
N TYR A 112 8.10 -2.23 -12.34
CA TYR A 112 7.18 -1.73 -11.34
C TYR A 112 7.47 -0.27 -11.02
N ARG A 113 6.42 0.53 -10.88
CA ARG A 113 6.48 1.88 -10.29
C ARG A 113 6.10 1.82 -8.83
N ILE A 114 7.00 2.28 -7.97
CA ILE A 114 6.78 2.46 -6.54
C ILE A 114 6.54 3.95 -6.26
N VAL A 115 5.40 4.24 -5.63
CA VAL A 115 5.03 5.58 -5.18
C VAL A 115 5.34 5.68 -3.69
N TYR A 116 6.28 6.55 -3.34
CA TYR A 116 6.65 6.84 -1.97
C TYR A 116 5.95 8.10 -1.50
N ARG A 117 5.20 7.99 -0.40
CA ARG A 117 4.51 9.12 0.23
C ARG A 117 4.14 8.79 1.67
N HIS A 118 4.64 9.60 2.59
CA HIS A 118 4.27 9.51 4.00
C HIS A 118 3.02 10.34 4.30
N MET A 119 2.17 9.85 5.19
CA MET A 119 0.90 10.51 5.55
C MET A 119 1.11 11.76 6.43
N GLU A 120 2.23 11.82 7.16
CA GLU A 120 2.47 12.84 8.19
C GLU A 120 3.62 13.82 7.88
N ARG A 121 4.43 13.60 6.84
CA ARG A 121 5.58 14.48 6.49
C ARG A 121 6.01 14.36 5.03
N THR A 122 6.76 15.35 4.56
CA THR A 122 7.45 15.29 3.26
C THR A 122 8.60 14.28 3.32
N LEU A 123 8.75 13.52 2.24
CA LEU A 123 9.90 12.65 2.03
C LEU A 123 11.02 13.39 1.30
N SER A 124 12.24 13.21 1.77
CA SER A 124 13.47 13.62 1.11
C SER A 124 13.85 12.61 0.02
N GLN A 125 14.59 13.07 -0.98
CA GLN A 125 15.11 12.18 -2.03
C GLN A 125 16.08 11.14 -1.45
N GLU A 126 16.89 11.56 -0.47
CA GLU A 126 17.91 10.69 0.11
C GLU A 126 17.31 9.53 0.91
N GLU A 127 16.28 9.77 1.72
CA GLU A 127 15.64 8.67 2.46
C GLU A 127 14.94 7.68 1.52
N VAL A 128 14.30 8.17 0.46
CA VAL A 128 13.65 7.29 -0.53
C VAL A 128 14.68 6.49 -1.31
N ARG A 129 15.82 7.10 -1.65
CA ARG A 129 16.93 6.41 -2.32
C ARG A 129 17.45 5.24 -1.49
N LEU A 130 17.66 5.43 -0.18
CA LEU A 130 18.15 4.38 0.72
C LEU A 130 17.16 3.20 0.81
N ILE A 131 15.86 3.48 0.94
CA ILE A 131 14.82 2.45 0.96
C ILE A 131 14.69 1.74 -0.39
N HIS A 132 14.74 2.49 -1.49
CA HIS A 132 14.66 1.93 -2.83
C HIS A 132 15.84 0.99 -3.12
N GLN A 133 17.06 1.38 -2.73
CA GLN A 133 18.25 0.52 -2.82
C GLN A 133 18.14 -0.74 -1.97
N ALA A 134 17.53 -0.66 -0.78
CA ALA A 134 17.27 -1.85 0.03
C ALA A 134 16.28 -2.80 -0.65
N ILE A 135 15.25 -2.27 -1.31
CA ILE A 135 14.28 -3.04 -2.10
C ILE A 135 14.96 -3.71 -3.30
N GLU A 136 15.80 -2.99 -4.03
CA GLU A 136 16.57 -3.54 -5.16
C GLU A 136 17.43 -4.73 -4.71
N GLN A 137 18.21 -4.55 -3.64
CA GLN A 137 19.08 -5.59 -3.10
C GLN A 137 18.30 -6.80 -2.58
N ALA A 138 17.15 -6.58 -1.95
CA ALA A 138 16.31 -7.68 -1.47
C ALA A 138 15.64 -8.41 -2.63
N ALA A 139 15.17 -7.69 -3.65
CA ALA A 139 14.60 -8.29 -4.85
C ALA A 139 15.61 -9.19 -5.56
N GLU A 140 16.86 -8.75 -5.72
CA GLU A 140 17.93 -9.57 -6.30
C GLU A 140 18.24 -10.83 -5.46
N ARG A 141 18.18 -10.74 -4.13
CA ARG A 141 18.47 -11.88 -3.23
C ARG A 141 17.33 -12.88 -3.13
N GLU A 142 16.11 -12.39 -3.05
CA GLU A 142 14.91 -13.21 -2.73
C GLU A 142 14.14 -13.62 -3.98
N LEU A 143 14.20 -12.82 -5.05
CA LEU A 143 13.42 -13.03 -6.27
C LEU A 143 14.31 -13.37 -7.49
N GLY A 144 15.64 -13.29 -7.37
CA GLY A 144 16.62 -13.78 -8.36
C GLY A 144 17.04 -12.74 -9.41
#